data_AF-A0A972DZ27-F1
#
_entry.id   AF-A0A972DZ27-F1
#
_cell.length_a   1.000
_cell.length_b   1.000
_cell.length_c   1.000
_cell.angle_alpha   90.00
_cell.angle_beta   90.00
_cell.angle_gamma   90.00
#
_symmetry.space_group_name_H-M   'P 1'
#
loop_
_entity.id
_entity.type
_entity.pdbx_description
1 polymer ?
#
loop_
_entity_poly.entity_id
_entity_poly.type
_entity_poly.pdbx_seq_one_letter_code
_entity_poly.pdbx_strand_id
1 'polypeptide(L)'
;MANPEHLAILTKGADAWHQWRKERKDWINVDLAGADLSGANLEGISLRGANLRDVNFERAELFDSDLGHADLSKANLVGAQLARADLCVANLSGASLSQARLRGADLFAADVSCADIAKADLTEANLTNARLERANLYCADMRYCTLVNTNLARANLTGTRLYGTARDDWIINGVECKYVFLDGNGAVRSPADRDFAPGEFEQIYKALPTIEYVFQNGMTPLDPLIMNRVVQAIRDQNPEYDLKIDSINARGLAPSIKFTVQREEHKESALAEVTRVYEAKVQELAGRLDEARAFIQLLIDRPNSVHINNPTGPLAIAGSTINIDQHVEYITNLRDAIAALPEDSQTFAKVAKKTALGIIGDALKDVAKGQVKKAAMQICELGKELGPVIVNTAAYTFFTTHLGQ
;
A
#
# COMPACT_ATOMS: atom_id res chain seq x y z
N MET A 1 -29.55 25.95 22.12
CA MET A 1 -30.75 25.31 22.68
C MET A 1 -31.33 24.47 21.58
N ALA A 2 -31.36 23.15 21.79
CA ALA A 2 -31.83 22.17 20.81
C ALA A 2 -33.24 22.46 20.30
N ASN A 3 -33.54 22.05 19.07
CA ASN A 3 -34.90 22.08 18.55
C ASN A 3 -35.76 21.04 19.32
N PRO A 4 -36.87 21.43 19.95
CA PRO A 4 -37.73 20.51 20.69
C PRO A 4 -38.33 19.38 19.85
N GLU A 5 -38.59 19.59 18.54
CA GLU A 5 -39.05 18.51 17.66
C GLU A 5 -37.95 17.46 17.49
N HIS A 6 -36.73 17.90 17.18
CA HIS A 6 -35.58 17.00 16.97
C HIS A 6 -35.28 16.17 18.22
N LEU A 7 -35.29 16.80 19.40
CA LEU A 7 -35.10 16.09 20.66
C LEU A 7 -36.24 15.08 20.90
N ALA A 8 -37.50 15.48 20.69
CA ALA A 8 -38.67 14.63 20.92
C ALA A 8 -38.87 13.48 19.90
N ILE A 9 -38.16 13.49 18.77
CA ILE A 9 -38.06 12.33 17.87
C ILE A 9 -36.83 11.48 18.18
N LEU A 10 -35.68 12.09 18.55
CA LEU A 10 -34.48 11.36 18.96
C LEU A 10 -34.71 10.50 20.21
N THR A 11 -35.46 11.02 21.21
CA THR A 11 -35.81 10.27 22.43
C THR A 11 -36.79 9.11 22.21
N LYS A 12 -37.20 8.83 20.97
CA LYS A 12 -37.99 7.63 20.61
C LYS A 12 -37.11 6.48 20.07
N GLY A 13 -35.79 6.65 20.04
CA GLY A 13 -34.83 5.64 19.60
C GLY A 13 -34.46 5.75 18.12
N ALA A 14 -33.44 4.98 17.73
CA ALA A 14 -32.80 5.07 16.41
C ALA A 14 -33.77 4.85 15.25
N ASP A 15 -34.63 3.82 15.30
CA ASP A 15 -35.60 3.53 14.23
C ASP A 15 -36.50 4.73 13.90
N ALA A 16 -37.06 5.37 14.95
CA ALA A 16 -37.94 6.52 14.81
C ALA A 16 -37.20 7.75 14.26
N TRP A 17 -35.94 7.93 14.68
CA TRP A 17 -35.04 8.97 14.18
C TRP A 17 -34.68 8.77 12.70
N HIS A 18 -34.25 7.56 12.32
CA HIS A 18 -33.90 7.21 10.94
C HIS A 18 -35.12 7.31 10.02
N GLN A 19 -36.30 6.86 10.47
CA GLN A 19 -37.56 7.00 9.70
C GLN A 19 -37.91 8.48 9.48
N TRP A 20 -37.86 9.32 10.51
CA TRP A 20 -38.13 10.76 10.39
C TRP A 20 -37.14 11.49 9.47
N ARG A 21 -35.84 11.14 9.51
CA ARG A 21 -34.85 11.65 8.55
C ARG A 21 -35.13 11.17 7.11
N LYS A 22 -35.70 9.99 6.93
CA LYS A 22 -36.01 9.38 5.61
C LYS A 22 -37.30 9.89 4.97
N GLU A 23 -38.29 10.26 5.76
CA GLU A 23 -39.59 10.77 5.27
C GLU A 23 -39.53 12.22 4.79
N ARG A 24 -38.63 13.02 5.38
CA ARG A 24 -38.38 14.42 4.99
C ARG A 24 -37.44 14.46 3.77
N LYS A 25 -37.93 15.00 2.65
CA LYS A 25 -37.23 15.00 1.35
C LYS A 25 -36.20 16.12 1.18
N ASP A 26 -36.30 17.17 1.99
CA ASP A 26 -35.39 18.31 1.98
C ASP A 26 -34.26 18.13 3.00
N TRP A 27 -33.12 18.79 2.76
CA TRP A 27 -31.99 18.75 3.70
C TRP A 27 -32.36 19.42 5.03
N ILE A 28 -32.60 18.62 6.06
CA ILE A 28 -32.85 19.11 7.42
C ILE A 28 -31.53 19.54 8.05
N ASN A 29 -31.44 20.79 8.52
CA ASN A 29 -30.40 21.16 9.49
C ASN A 29 -30.82 20.65 10.88
N VAL A 30 -30.21 19.56 11.34
CA VAL A 30 -30.49 18.98 12.65
C VAL A 30 -29.83 19.81 13.74
N ASP A 31 -30.61 20.62 14.45
CA ASP A 31 -30.15 21.34 15.65
C ASP A 31 -30.51 20.59 16.94
N LEU A 32 -29.47 20.19 17.67
CA LEU A 32 -29.50 19.62 19.03
C LEU A 32 -28.54 20.37 19.98
N ALA A 33 -28.15 21.61 19.67
CA ALA A 33 -27.09 22.33 20.39
C ALA A 33 -27.45 22.64 21.84
N GLY A 34 -26.66 22.14 22.77
CA GLY A 34 -26.92 22.18 24.21
C GLY A 34 -28.09 21.30 24.66
N ALA A 35 -28.41 20.22 23.95
CA ALA A 35 -29.25 19.15 24.48
C ALA A 35 -28.52 18.40 25.61
N ASP A 36 -29.30 17.88 26.57
CA ASP A 36 -28.80 16.86 27.50
C ASP A 36 -29.19 15.47 26.98
N LEU A 37 -28.18 14.68 26.63
CA LEU A 37 -28.25 13.32 26.11
C LEU A 37 -27.24 12.44 26.87
N SER A 38 -26.90 12.81 28.11
CA SER A 38 -26.01 12.03 28.98
C SER A 38 -26.62 10.66 29.32
N GLY A 39 -25.78 9.63 29.23
CA GLY A 39 -26.21 8.22 29.39
C GLY A 39 -27.23 7.72 28.37
N ALA A 40 -27.54 8.46 27.30
CA ALA A 40 -28.48 8.01 26.28
C ALA A 40 -27.88 6.86 25.44
N ASN A 41 -28.68 5.84 25.14
CA ASN A 41 -28.35 4.89 24.09
C ASN A 41 -28.72 5.48 22.72
N LEU A 42 -27.72 5.57 21.86
CA LEU A 42 -27.72 6.15 20.53
C LEU A 42 -26.85 5.27 19.59
N GLU A 43 -26.83 3.95 19.83
CA GLU A 43 -26.13 2.97 19.01
C GLU A 43 -26.65 3.00 17.57
N GLY A 44 -25.75 3.05 16.59
CA GLY A 44 -26.09 3.14 15.16
C GLY A 44 -26.83 4.42 14.74
N ILE A 45 -26.91 5.46 15.60
CA ILE A 45 -27.61 6.70 15.24
C ILE A 45 -26.91 7.41 14.08
N SER A 46 -27.68 7.96 13.13
CA SER A 46 -27.13 8.88 12.12
C SER A 46 -27.45 10.32 12.52
N LEU A 47 -26.49 10.97 13.15
CA LEU A 47 -26.46 12.39 13.47
C LEU A 47 -25.61 13.19 12.46
N ARG A 48 -25.34 12.62 11.28
CA ARG A 48 -24.55 13.25 10.20
C ARG A 48 -24.98 14.68 9.92
N GLY A 49 -24.00 15.59 9.90
CA GLY A 49 -24.17 17.02 9.64
C GLY A 49 -25.01 17.77 10.68
N ALA A 50 -25.24 17.20 11.87
CA ALA A 50 -25.99 17.87 12.93
C ALA A 50 -25.17 18.97 13.63
N ASN A 51 -25.86 20.02 14.05
CA ASN A 51 -25.38 20.98 15.05
C ASN A 51 -25.55 20.34 16.44
N LEU A 52 -24.43 19.85 16.99
CA LEU A 52 -24.31 19.20 18.30
C LEU A 52 -23.49 20.07 19.26
N ARG A 53 -23.43 21.40 19.02
CA ARG A 53 -22.54 22.30 19.75
C ARG A 53 -22.93 22.40 21.23
N ASP A 54 -21.94 22.39 22.12
CA ASP A 54 -22.12 22.39 23.58
C ASP A 54 -23.05 21.26 24.11
N VAL A 55 -23.30 20.18 23.34
CA VAL A 55 -24.18 19.06 23.75
C VAL A 55 -23.58 18.27 24.92
N ASN A 56 -24.42 17.71 25.78
CA ASN A 56 -24.00 16.77 26.81
C ASN A 56 -24.24 15.32 26.37
N PHE A 57 -23.17 14.59 26.07
CA PHE A 57 -23.12 13.16 25.78
C PHE A 57 -22.27 12.40 26.83
N GLU A 58 -22.14 12.92 28.07
CA GLU A 58 -21.41 12.20 29.12
C GLU A 58 -21.92 10.76 29.25
N ARG A 59 -21.02 9.78 29.08
CA ARG A 59 -21.28 8.34 29.14
C ARG A 59 -22.39 7.85 28.18
N ALA A 60 -22.72 8.59 27.13
CA ALA A 60 -23.65 8.13 26.09
C ALA A 60 -23.09 6.92 25.33
N GLU A 61 -23.97 6.05 24.85
CA GLU A 61 -23.62 4.88 24.03
C GLU A 61 -23.82 5.25 22.56
N LEU A 62 -22.72 5.48 21.85
CA LEU A 62 -22.63 5.99 20.47
C LEU A 62 -21.84 5.02 19.57
N PHE A 63 -21.86 3.72 19.90
CA PHE A 63 -21.25 2.66 19.11
C PHE A 63 -21.79 2.67 17.67
N ASP A 64 -20.91 2.47 16.67
CA ASP A 64 -21.25 2.43 15.24
C ASP A 64 -22.08 3.64 14.73
N SER A 65 -22.04 4.78 15.44
CA SER A 65 -22.81 5.97 15.08
C SER A 65 -22.18 6.79 13.95
N ASP A 66 -23.03 7.39 13.13
CA ASP A 66 -22.67 8.29 12.03
C ASP A 66 -22.79 9.75 12.50
N LEU A 67 -21.66 10.31 12.92
CA LEU A 67 -21.45 11.69 13.38
C LEU A 67 -20.66 12.51 12.33
N GLY A 68 -20.50 12.00 11.10
CA GLY A 68 -19.71 12.64 10.06
C GLY A 68 -20.17 14.06 9.74
N HIS A 69 -19.22 14.98 9.56
CA HIS A 69 -19.46 16.42 9.38
C HIS A 69 -20.28 17.12 10.50
N ALA A 70 -20.53 16.50 11.66
CA ALA A 70 -21.27 17.14 12.74
C ALA A 70 -20.44 18.21 13.46
N ASP A 71 -21.10 19.27 13.96
CA ASP A 71 -20.48 20.27 14.83
C ASP A 71 -20.64 19.84 16.30
N LEU A 72 -19.68 19.08 16.80
CA LEU A 72 -19.51 18.66 18.18
C LEU A 72 -18.64 19.65 19.00
N SER A 73 -18.41 20.88 18.53
CA SER A 73 -17.47 21.76 19.23
C SER A 73 -17.98 22.07 20.64
N LYS A 74 -17.05 21.99 21.61
CA LYS A 74 -17.33 22.06 23.06
C LYS A 74 -18.32 21.02 23.61
N ALA A 75 -18.62 19.94 22.89
CA ALA A 75 -19.43 18.84 23.42
C ALA A 75 -18.77 18.21 24.66
N ASN A 76 -19.58 17.82 25.65
CA ASN A 76 -19.15 16.94 26.73
C ASN A 76 -19.34 15.49 26.29
N LEU A 77 -18.24 14.77 26.07
CA LEU A 77 -18.17 13.36 25.66
C LEU A 77 -17.42 12.52 26.70
N VAL A 78 -17.32 12.99 27.96
CA VAL A 78 -16.55 12.32 29.01
C VAL A 78 -17.10 10.91 29.24
N GLY A 79 -16.23 9.91 29.12
CA GLY A 79 -16.61 8.49 29.23
C GLY A 79 -17.57 7.97 28.15
N ALA A 80 -17.85 8.73 27.09
CA ALA A 80 -18.74 8.29 26.00
C ALA A 80 -18.17 7.07 25.25
N GLN A 81 -19.06 6.23 24.74
CA GLN A 81 -18.70 5.02 24.01
C GLN A 81 -18.85 5.25 22.51
N LEU A 82 -17.74 5.44 21.80
CA LEU A 82 -17.65 5.87 20.40
C LEU A 82 -16.94 4.84 19.50
N ALA A 83 -16.85 3.58 19.95
CA ALA A 83 -16.11 2.58 19.20
C ALA A 83 -16.75 2.34 17.83
N ARG A 84 -15.93 2.37 16.77
CA ARG A 84 -16.34 2.33 15.35
C ARG A 84 -17.26 3.47 14.87
N ALA A 85 -17.39 4.58 15.61
CA ALA A 85 -18.15 5.73 15.14
C ALA A 85 -17.46 6.44 13.95
N ASP A 86 -18.25 6.90 12.97
CA ASP A 86 -17.81 7.81 11.91
C ASP A 86 -17.85 9.25 12.44
N LEU A 87 -16.67 9.83 12.62
CA LEU A 87 -16.41 11.24 12.98
C LEU A 87 -15.67 11.97 11.83
N CYS A 88 -15.76 11.45 10.60
CA CYS A 88 -15.08 11.96 9.43
C CYS A 88 -15.49 13.41 9.14
N VAL A 89 -14.49 14.30 9.11
CA VAL A 89 -14.63 15.76 8.99
C VAL A 89 -15.54 16.40 10.07
N ALA A 90 -15.74 15.75 11.23
CA ALA A 90 -16.46 16.33 12.35
C ALA A 90 -15.65 17.44 13.04
N ASN A 91 -16.33 18.44 13.59
CA ASN A 91 -15.72 19.51 14.39
C ASN A 91 -15.90 19.19 15.87
N LEU A 92 -14.88 18.64 16.52
CA LEU A 92 -14.80 18.38 17.96
C LEU A 92 -13.96 19.45 18.71
N SER A 93 -13.73 20.63 18.11
CA SER A 93 -12.82 21.62 18.69
C SER A 93 -13.26 22.07 20.09
N GLY A 94 -12.33 22.01 21.04
CA GLY A 94 -12.59 22.28 22.47
C GLY A 94 -13.55 21.31 23.17
N ALA A 95 -13.89 20.16 22.59
CA ALA A 95 -14.73 19.14 23.24
C ALA A 95 -13.99 18.43 24.39
N SER A 96 -14.75 17.83 25.31
CA SER A 96 -14.22 17.07 26.46
C SER A 96 -14.47 15.58 26.26
N LEU A 97 -13.48 14.86 25.72
CA LEU A 97 -13.48 13.41 25.44
C LEU A 97 -12.72 12.58 26.48
N SER A 98 -12.42 13.13 27.67
CA SER A 98 -11.63 12.38 28.67
C SER A 98 -12.28 11.04 29.02
N GLN A 99 -11.47 9.97 29.01
CA GLN A 99 -11.89 8.58 29.24
C GLN A 99 -12.94 8.03 28.27
N ALA A 100 -13.22 8.71 27.14
CA ALA A 100 -14.05 8.18 26.07
C ALA A 100 -13.39 6.95 25.39
N ARG A 101 -14.20 6.08 24.79
CA ARG A 101 -13.73 4.89 24.06
C ARG A 101 -14.01 5.03 22.57
N LEU A 102 -13.04 5.53 21.82
CA LEU A 102 -13.04 5.72 20.36
C LEU A 102 -12.33 4.59 19.59
N ARG A 103 -12.24 3.39 20.17
CA ARG A 103 -11.55 2.24 19.56
C ARG A 103 -12.08 1.94 18.15
N GLY A 104 -11.21 2.00 17.15
CA GLY A 104 -11.55 1.81 15.74
C GLY A 104 -12.47 2.88 15.12
N ALA A 105 -12.63 4.05 15.75
CA ALA A 105 -13.40 5.16 15.18
C ALA A 105 -12.67 5.82 14.00
N ASP A 106 -13.42 6.41 13.06
CA ASP A 106 -12.87 7.16 11.94
C ASP A 106 -12.93 8.67 12.20
N LEU A 107 -11.79 9.29 12.50
CA LEU A 107 -11.63 10.73 12.68
C LEU A 107 -10.90 11.38 11.48
N PHE A 108 -10.99 10.79 10.28
CA PHE A 108 -10.38 11.35 9.06
C PHE A 108 -10.70 12.83 8.89
N ALA A 109 -9.67 13.66 8.80
CA ALA A 109 -9.76 15.13 8.65
C ALA A 109 -10.65 15.85 9.69
N ALA A 110 -10.93 15.25 10.85
CA ALA A 110 -11.68 15.89 11.93
C ALA A 110 -10.87 17.04 12.58
N ASP A 111 -11.56 18.07 13.08
CA ASP A 111 -10.95 19.10 13.93
C ASP A 111 -11.20 18.78 15.41
N VAL A 112 -10.19 18.25 16.08
CA VAL A 112 -10.15 17.90 17.50
C VAL A 112 -9.23 18.87 18.27
N SER A 113 -8.97 20.06 17.72
CA SER A 113 -8.03 21.02 18.30
C SER A 113 -8.53 21.59 19.64
N CYS A 114 -7.60 21.85 20.55
CA CYS A 114 -7.86 22.29 21.93
C CYS A 114 -8.79 21.38 22.76
N ALA A 115 -9.10 20.17 22.31
CA ALA A 115 -9.96 19.22 23.03
C ALA A 115 -9.21 18.52 24.19
N ASP A 116 -9.95 18.15 25.24
CA ASP A 116 -9.42 17.27 26.29
C ASP A 116 -9.72 15.80 25.98
N ILE A 117 -8.71 15.04 25.59
CA ILE A 117 -8.80 13.64 25.16
C ILE A 117 -8.04 12.74 26.17
N ALA A 118 -7.77 13.25 27.37
CA ALA A 118 -6.94 12.58 28.36
C ALA A 118 -7.52 11.22 28.80
N LYS A 119 -6.68 10.19 28.81
CA LYS A 119 -7.02 8.80 29.16
C LYS A 119 -8.09 8.15 28.28
N ALA A 120 -8.41 8.71 27.12
CA ALA A 120 -9.27 8.05 26.15
C ALA A 120 -8.59 6.83 25.52
N ASP A 121 -9.39 5.86 25.09
CA ASP A 121 -8.96 4.74 24.25
C ASP A 121 -9.27 5.08 22.79
N LEU A 122 -8.24 5.34 21.99
CA LEU A 122 -8.33 5.56 20.54
C LEU A 122 -7.71 4.38 19.77
N THR A 123 -7.53 3.21 20.37
CA THR A 123 -6.80 2.11 19.73
C THR A 123 -7.39 1.74 18.37
N GLU A 124 -6.54 1.55 17.36
CA GLU A 124 -6.94 1.29 15.95
C GLU A 124 -7.75 2.42 15.28
N ALA A 125 -7.89 3.62 15.87
CA ALA A 125 -8.61 4.74 15.26
C ALA A 125 -7.84 5.39 14.09
N ASN A 126 -8.58 5.85 13.08
CA ASN A 126 -8.03 6.61 11.96
C ASN A 126 -8.00 8.10 12.28
N LEU A 127 -6.80 8.71 12.35
CA LEU A 127 -6.59 10.13 12.62
C LEU A 127 -5.92 10.83 11.41
N THR A 128 -5.93 10.20 10.22
CA THR A 128 -5.31 10.73 9.00
C THR A 128 -5.86 12.13 8.66
N ASN A 129 -4.97 13.09 8.41
CA ASN A 129 -5.28 14.52 8.19
C ASN A 129 -5.98 15.23 9.38
N ALA A 130 -6.19 14.59 10.52
CA ALA A 130 -6.90 15.19 11.65
C ALA A 130 -6.09 16.32 12.31
N ARG A 131 -6.80 17.30 12.88
CA ARG A 131 -6.23 18.47 13.57
C ARG A 131 -6.37 18.30 15.07
N LEU A 132 -5.26 18.13 15.76
CA LEU A 132 -5.15 17.99 17.21
C LEU A 132 -4.24 19.08 17.82
N GLU A 133 -4.14 20.26 17.17
CA GLU A 133 -3.34 21.37 17.71
C GLU A 133 -3.82 21.71 19.13
N ARG A 134 -2.91 21.74 20.10
CA ARG A 134 -3.19 21.96 21.54
C ARG A 134 -4.16 20.95 22.18
N ALA A 135 -4.39 19.78 21.59
CA ALA A 135 -5.19 18.75 22.24
C ALA A 135 -4.45 18.15 23.45
N ASN A 136 -5.18 17.81 24.51
CA ASN A 136 -4.63 17.14 25.67
C ASN A 136 -4.80 15.62 25.52
N LEU A 137 -3.74 14.91 25.13
CA LEU A 137 -3.71 13.46 24.93
C LEU A 137 -3.05 12.73 26.12
N TYR A 138 -3.03 13.37 27.30
CA TYR A 138 -2.40 12.86 28.52
C TYR A 138 -2.86 11.44 28.86
N CYS A 139 -1.92 10.50 28.89
CA CYS A 139 -2.17 9.07 29.11
C CYS A 139 -3.25 8.45 28.19
N ALA A 140 -3.51 9.02 27.01
CA ALA A 140 -4.39 8.42 26.00
C ALA A 140 -3.75 7.18 25.37
N ASP A 141 -4.57 6.20 24.99
CA ASP A 141 -4.13 4.99 24.33
C ASP A 141 -4.34 5.11 22.82
N MET A 142 -3.25 5.33 22.07
CA MET A 142 -3.27 5.55 20.62
C MET A 142 -2.56 4.40 19.88
N ARG A 143 -2.51 3.20 20.48
CA ARG A 143 -1.85 2.05 19.84
C ARG A 143 -2.54 1.68 18.54
N TYR A 144 -1.75 1.46 17.49
CA TYR A 144 -2.20 1.16 16.12
C TYR A 144 -3.03 2.26 15.45
N CYS A 145 -3.00 3.52 15.91
CA CYS A 145 -3.63 4.63 15.19
C CYS A 145 -2.89 4.98 13.88
N THR A 146 -3.63 5.38 12.86
CA THR A 146 -3.06 6.03 11.66
C THR A 146 -2.93 7.53 11.92
N LEU A 147 -1.70 8.03 12.08
CA LEU A 147 -1.36 9.44 12.35
C LEU A 147 -0.75 10.16 11.12
N VAL A 148 -1.13 9.72 9.92
CA VAL A 148 -0.58 10.23 8.65
C VAL A 148 -1.07 11.66 8.38
N ASN A 149 -0.13 12.59 8.20
CA ASN A 149 -0.40 14.03 8.06
C ASN A 149 -1.26 14.62 9.21
N THR A 150 -1.21 14.01 10.41
CA THR A 150 -1.96 14.47 11.58
C THR A 150 -1.24 15.64 12.25
N ASN A 151 -1.96 16.72 12.52
CA ASN A 151 -1.38 17.90 13.17
C ASN A 151 -1.51 17.83 14.70
N LEU A 152 -0.41 17.50 15.38
CA LEU A 152 -0.27 17.40 16.84
C LEU A 152 0.47 18.61 17.43
N ALA A 153 0.65 19.71 16.70
CA ALA A 153 1.45 20.84 17.16
C ALA A 153 0.93 21.37 18.52
N ARG A 154 1.85 21.55 19.48
CA ARG A 154 1.51 21.97 20.87
C ARG A 154 0.54 21.04 21.63
N ALA A 155 0.30 19.81 21.16
CA ALA A 155 -0.47 18.83 21.93
C ALA A 155 0.35 18.31 23.13
N ASN A 156 -0.35 17.87 24.18
CA ASN A 156 0.27 17.19 25.31
C ASN A 156 0.25 15.66 25.11
N LEU A 157 1.40 15.06 24.80
CA LEU A 157 1.58 13.61 24.60
C LEU A 157 2.14 12.89 25.83
N THR A 158 2.09 13.51 27.02
CA THR A 158 2.67 12.91 28.22
C THR A 158 1.92 11.64 28.64
N GLY A 159 2.62 10.51 28.67
CA GLY A 159 2.10 9.19 29.01
C GLY A 159 1.29 8.51 27.90
N THR A 160 1.18 9.12 26.71
CA THR A 160 0.46 8.54 25.58
C THR A 160 1.12 7.24 25.10
N ARG A 161 0.31 6.24 24.72
CA ARG A 161 0.81 4.98 24.12
C ARG A 161 0.80 5.10 22.59
N LEU A 162 1.96 4.92 21.95
CA LEU A 162 2.17 5.10 20.51
C LEU A 162 2.72 3.85 19.80
N TYR A 163 2.60 2.66 20.41
CA TYR A 163 3.01 1.41 19.74
C TYR A 163 2.20 1.17 18.46
N GLY A 164 2.89 0.85 17.37
CA GLY A 164 2.25 0.49 16.10
C GLY A 164 1.59 1.64 15.33
N THR A 165 1.77 2.91 15.74
CA THR A 165 1.22 4.05 14.98
C THR A 165 2.00 4.30 13.69
N ALA A 166 1.30 4.46 12.57
CA ALA A 166 1.87 4.99 11.33
C ALA A 166 1.96 6.53 11.42
N ARG A 167 3.15 7.11 11.27
CA ARG A 167 3.45 8.53 11.63
C ARG A 167 3.98 9.39 10.48
N ASP A 168 3.77 8.95 9.25
CA ASP A 168 4.23 9.64 8.04
C ASP A 168 3.69 11.09 7.98
N ASP A 169 4.59 12.06 7.80
CA ASP A 169 4.30 13.51 7.73
C ASP A 169 3.51 14.11 8.93
N TRP A 170 3.54 13.48 10.11
CA TRP A 170 2.89 14.03 11.30
C TRP A 170 3.55 15.33 11.79
N ILE A 171 2.75 16.30 12.25
CA ILE A 171 3.24 17.65 12.61
C ILE A 171 3.29 17.79 14.13
N ILE A 172 4.47 17.58 14.73
CA ILE A 172 4.69 17.57 16.19
C ILE A 172 5.34 18.85 16.76
N ASN A 173 5.35 19.96 16.01
CA ASN A 173 6.08 21.17 16.43
C ASN A 173 5.55 21.75 17.76
N GLY A 174 6.43 21.93 18.73
CA GLY A 174 6.12 22.47 20.06
C GLY A 174 5.35 21.53 21.00
N VAL A 175 5.36 20.21 20.76
CA VAL A 175 4.65 19.21 21.57
C VAL A 175 5.15 19.17 23.02
N GLU A 176 4.21 19.16 23.96
CA GLU A 176 4.50 18.92 25.38
C GLU A 176 4.53 17.41 25.65
N CYS A 177 5.72 16.85 25.86
CA CYS A 177 5.86 15.43 26.17
C CYS A 177 6.96 15.22 27.21
N LYS A 178 6.62 14.56 28.32
CA LYS A 178 7.61 14.10 29.32
C LYS A 178 8.06 12.66 29.09
N TYR A 179 7.17 11.79 28.65
CA TYR A 179 7.44 10.41 28.28
C TYR A 179 6.29 9.85 27.44
N VAL A 180 6.55 8.79 26.67
CA VAL A 180 5.55 7.99 25.96
C VAL A 180 5.75 6.51 26.23
N PHE A 181 4.81 5.66 25.82
CA PHE A 181 5.04 4.21 25.75
C PHE A 181 5.13 3.76 24.29
N LEU A 182 6.18 3.03 23.97
CA LEU A 182 6.47 2.52 22.63
C LEU A 182 6.53 0.99 22.56
N ASP A 183 6.09 0.30 23.62
CA ASP A 183 5.88 -1.15 23.64
C ASP A 183 4.38 -1.50 23.54
N GLY A 184 4.06 -2.69 23.01
CA GLY A 184 2.68 -3.12 22.76
C GLY A 184 1.81 -3.24 24.00
N ASN A 185 2.41 -3.45 25.18
CA ASN A 185 1.70 -3.60 26.45
C ASN A 185 1.53 -2.26 27.19
N GLY A 186 2.26 -1.21 26.77
CA GLY A 186 2.33 0.05 27.49
C GLY A 186 2.97 -0.07 28.86
N ALA A 187 4.00 -0.92 28.98
CA ALA A 187 4.70 -1.27 30.22
C ALA A 187 6.02 -0.51 30.43
N VAL A 188 6.70 -0.07 29.36
CA VAL A 188 8.01 0.58 29.42
C VAL A 188 7.91 2.01 28.88
N ARG A 189 8.11 3.00 29.76
CA ARG A 189 8.18 4.41 29.36
C ARG A 189 9.48 4.71 28.62
N SER A 190 9.40 5.59 27.62
CA SER A 190 10.53 6.22 26.94
C SER A 190 10.51 7.73 27.25
N PRO A 191 11.59 8.31 27.82
CA PRO A 191 12.78 7.64 28.34
C PRO A 191 12.46 6.83 29.61
N ALA A 192 13.27 5.80 29.90
CA ALA A 192 13.03 4.87 31.01
C ALA A 192 13.43 5.44 32.38
N ASP A 193 14.47 6.28 32.39
CA ASP A 193 15.20 6.79 33.55
C ASP A 193 14.86 8.24 33.92
N ARG A 194 14.37 9.03 32.96
CA ARG A 194 14.12 10.48 33.07
C ARG A 194 12.98 10.92 32.16
N ASP A 195 12.49 12.14 32.37
CA ASP A 195 11.63 12.82 31.40
C ASP A 195 12.44 13.34 30.19
N PHE A 196 11.78 13.51 29.05
CA PHE A 196 12.31 14.26 27.90
C PHE A 196 12.59 15.72 28.28
N ALA A 197 13.67 16.29 27.74
CA ALA A 197 13.91 17.73 27.77
C ALA A 197 12.98 18.47 26.78
N PRO A 198 12.74 19.79 26.96
CA PRO A 198 11.90 20.56 26.04
C PRO A 198 12.36 20.45 24.58
N GLY A 199 11.46 19.99 23.69
CA GLY A 199 11.74 19.74 22.28
C GLY A 199 12.54 18.47 21.96
N GLU A 200 12.96 17.67 22.95
CA GLU A 200 13.72 16.42 22.70
C GLU A 200 12.86 15.37 21.98
N PHE A 201 11.61 15.19 22.41
CA PHE A 201 10.66 14.31 21.73
C PHE A 201 10.51 14.65 20.24
N GLU A 202 10.47 15.95 19.91
CA GLU A 202 10.40 16.43 18.54
C GLU A 202 11.67 16.09 17.77
N GLN A 203 12.85 16.32 18.35
CA GLN A 203 14.12 16.01 17.70
C GLN A 203 14.28 14.51 17.40
N ILE A 204 13.77 13.63 18.27
CA ILE A 204 13.85 12.18 18.09
C ILE A 204 12.82 11.66 17.07
N TYR A 205 11.57 12.15 17.08
CA TYR A 205 10.47 11.54 16.31
C TYR A 205 9.91 12.41 15.16
N LYS A 206 10.56 13.52 14.80
CA LYS A 206 10.16 14.36 13.64
C LYS A 206 10.40 13.70 12.28
N ALA A 207 11.26 12.69 12.21
CA ALA A 207 11.45 11.86 11.02
C ALA A 207 11.32 10.39 11.41
N LEU A 208 10.90 9.55 10.46
CA LEU A 208 10.99 8.10 10.65
C LEU A 208 12.47 7.67 10.64
N PRO A 209 12.87 6.74 11.50
CA PRO A 209 14.24 6.22 11.51
C PRO A 209 14.57 5.51 10.20
N THR A 210 15.85 5.54 9.82
CA THR A 210 16.31 5.01 8.53
C THR A 210 17.39 3.94 8.65
N ILE A 211 17.40 3.04 7.68
CA ILE A 211 18.43 2.01 7.45
C ILE A 211 18.97 2.15 6.03
N GLU A 212 20.17 1.62 5.76
CA GLU A 212 20.81 1.70 4.46
C GLU A 212 21.43 0.35 4.07
N TYR A 213 21.00 -0.19 2.94
CA TYR A 213 21.55 -1.41 2.35
C TYR A 213 22.61 -1.03 1.31
N VAL A 214 23.84 -1.51 1.49
CA VAL A 214 25.02 -1.12 0.71
C VAL A 214 25.49 -2.26 -0.20
N PHE A 215 25.57 -1.98 -1.50
CA PHE A 215 25.89 -2.93 -2.54
C PHE A 215 27.41 -3.12 -2.65
N GLN A 216 27.95 -4.09 -1.91
CA GLN A 216 29.39 -4.37 -1.79
C GLN A 216 30.10 -4.56 -3.14
N ASN A 217 29.42 -5.14 -4.14
CA ASN A 217 29.95 -5.40 -5.48
C ASN A 217 29.52 -4.35 -6.53
N GLY A 218 28.98 -3.21 -6.08
CA GLY A 218 28.31 -2.23 -6.93
C GLY A 218 26.84 -2.59 -7.22
N MET A 219 26.07 -1.61 -7.70
CA MET A 219 24.63 -1.74 -7.98
C MET A 219 24.38 -1.95 -9.48
N THR A 220 23.57 -2.96 -9.82
CA THR A 220 23.09 -3.23 -11.19
C THR A 220 21.82 -2.42 -11.52
N PRO A 221 21.48 -2.22 -12.80
CA PRO A 221 20.20 -1.61 -13.20
C PRO A 221 18.95 -2.41 -12.78
N LEU A 222 19.09 -3.70 -12.42
CA LEU A 222 17.98 -4.51 -11.93
C LEU A 222 17.76 -4.36 -10.41
N ASP A 223 18.78 -3.94 -9.66
CA ASP A 223 18.74 -3.95 -8.20
C ASP A 223 17.62 -3.10 -7.60
N PRO A 224 17.29 -1.89 -8.12
CA PRO A 224 16.11 -1.15 -7.67
C PRO A 224 14.79 -1.89 -7.92
N LEU A 225 14.69 -2.65 -9.01
CA LEU A 225 13.49 -3.43 -9.35
C LEU A 225 13.34 -4.66 -8.45
N ILE A 226 14.45 -5.33 -8.15
CA ILE A 226 14.53 -6.41 -7.16
C ILE A 226 14.16 -5.84 -5.78
N MET A 227 14.71 -4.68 -5.40
CA MET A 227 14.48 -4.09 -4.09
C MET A 227 13.01 -3.63 -3.88
N ASN A 228 12.33 -3.15 -4.93
CA ASN A 228 10.88 -2.92 -4.86
C ASN A 228 10.10 -4.21 -4.50
N ARG A 229 10.51 -5.37 -5.04
CA ARG A 229 9.90 -6.68 -4.69
C ARG A 229 10.27 -7.17 -3.30
N VAL A 230 11.51 -6.91 -2.85
CA VAL A 230 11.97 -7.17 -1.47
C VAL A 230 11.11 -6.39 -0.48
N VAL A 231 10.91 -5.09 -0.72
CA VAL A 231 10.10 -4.20 0.13
C VAL A 231 8.63 -4.63 0.17
N GLN A 232 8.06 -5.06 -0.96
CA GLN A 232 6.72 -5.65 -1.00
C GLN A 232 6.64 -6.91 -0.12
N ALA A 233 7.48 -7.92 -0.39
CA ALA A 233 7.47 -9.19 0.34
C ALA A 233 7.70 -9.01 1.86
N ILE A 234 8.54 -8.04 2.26
CA ILE A 234 8.77 -7.71 3.68
C ILE A 234 7.57 -7.02 4.30
N ARG A 235 6.85 -6.12 3.60
CA ARG A 235 5.61 -5.52 4.14
C ARG A 235 4.46 -6.52 4.24
N ASP A 236 4.42 -7.51 3.34
CA ASP A 236 3.40 -8.57 3.36
C ASP A 236 3.63 -9.59 4.49
N GLN A 237 4.89 -9.86 4.87
CA GLN A 237 5.26 -10.84 5.91
C GLN A 237 5.53 -10.21 7.29
N ASN A 238 6.05 -8.98 7.30
CA ASN A 238 6.45 -8.22 8.48
C ASN A 238 5.94 -6.76 8.40
N PRO A 239 4.61 -6.54 8.40
CA PRO A 239 4.02 -5.21 8.31
C PRO A 239 4.45 -4.27 9.45
N GLU A 240 4.93 -4.79 10.58
CA GLU A 240 5.47 -4.03 11.71
C GLU A 240 6.76 -3.25 11.42
N TYR A 241 7.41 -3.49 10.27
CA TYR A 241 8.47 -2.62 9.75
C TYR A 241 7.92 -1.44 8.94
N ASP A 242 6.83 -1.67 8.18
CA ASP A 242 6.28 -0.77 7.14
C ASP A 242 7.37 -0.05 6.33
N LEU A 243 8.29 -0.86 5.79
CA LEU A 243 9.50 -0.39 5.13
C LEU A 243 9.18 0.41 3.86
N LYS A 244 9.81 1.58 3.67
CA LYS A 244 9.62 2.40 2.45
C LYS A 244 10.97 2.84 1.92
N ILE A 245 11.16 2.81 0.60
CA ILE A 245 12.39 3.33 -0.02
C ILE A 245 12.36 4.86 0.08
N ASP A 246 13.40 5.40 0.72
CA ASP A 246 13.61 6.83 0.95
C ASP A 246 14.50 7.43 -0.14
N SER A 247 15.59 6.76 -0.50
CA SER A 247 16.51 7.22 -1.55
C SER A 247 17.36 6.09 -2.15
N ILE A 248 17.83 6.30 -3.40
CA ILE A 248 18.61 5.32 -4.18
C ILE A 248 19.90 6.00 -4.67
N ASN A 249 21.03 5.62 -4.09
CA ASN A 249 22.36 6.16 -4.40
C ASN A 249 23.09 5.23 -5.37
N ALA A 250 22.68 5.22 -6.64
CA ALA A 250 23.26 4.36 -7.68
C ALA A 250 24.67 4.79 -8.19
N ARG A 251 25.35 5.72 -7.51
CA ARG A 251 26.65 6.28 -7.92
C ARG A 251 27.57 6.52 -6.72
N GLY A 252 28.81 6.05 -6.81
CA GLY A 252 29.82 6.24 -5.77
C GLY A 252 30.66 4.97 -5.56
N LEU A 253 31.55 5.00 -4.56
CA LEU A 253 32.35 3.83 -4.15
C LEU A 253 31.52 2.80 -3.35
N ALA A 254 30.39 3.21 -2.78
CA ALA A 254 29.47 2.36 -2.05
C ALA A 254 28.03 2.71 -2.47
N PRO A 255 27.53 2.17 -3.60
CA PRO A 255 26.15 2.37 -4.01
C PRO A 255 25.19 1.80 -2.96
N SER A 256 24.06 2.46 -2.72
CA SER A 256 23.13 2.09 -1.64
C SER A 256 21.67 2.34 -1.97
N ILE A 257 20.78 1.67 -1.22
CA ILE A 257 19.36 2.05 -1.09
C ILE A 257 19.09 2.31 0.39
N LYS A 258 18.51 3.47 0.67
CA LYS A 258 18.12 3.92 2.02
C LYS A 258 16.61 3.77 2.16
N PHE A 259 16.18 3.33 3.34
CA PHE A 259 14.78 3.05 3.66
C PHE A 259 14.39 3.74 4.97
N THR A 260 13.14 4.17 5.08
CA THR A 260 12.50 4.44 6.37
C THR A 260 11.90 3.16 6.96
N VAL A 261 11.89 3.10 8.29
CA VAL A 261 11.28 2.06 9.14
C VAL A 261 10.40 2.78 10.15
N GLN A 262 9.24 2.23 10.56
CA GLN A 262 8.37 2.96 11.51
C GLN A 262 8.96 3.09 12.94
N ARG A 263 9.97 2.28 13.31
CA ARG A 263 10.50 2.18 14.68
C ARG A 263 12.03 2.02 14.73
N GLU A 264 12.65 2.57 15.77
CA GLU A 264 14.13 2.65 15.89
C GLU A 264 14.69 1.28 16.33
N GLU A 265 14.02 0.60 17.24
CA GLU A 265 14.36 -0.76 17.69
C GLU A 265 14.23 -1.84 16.60
N HIS A 266 13.60 -1.50 15.47
CA HIS A 266 13.44 -2.39 14.32
C HIS A 266 14.58 -2.30 13.30
N LYS A 267 15.51 -1.34 13.42
CA LYS A 267 16.52 -1.07 12.37
C LYS A 267 17.42 -2.27 12.08
N GLU A 268 17.92 -2.94 13.12
CA GLU A 268 18.84 -4.07 12.94
C GLU A 268 18.13 -5.28 12.32
N SER A 269 16.92 -5.62 12.80
CA SER A 269 16.17 -6.76 12.26
C SER A 269 15.61 -6.48 10.86
N ALA A 270 15.16 -5.26 10.58
CA ALA A 270 14.71 -4.85 9.25
C ALA A 270 15.86 -4.85 8.23
N LEU A 271 17.07 -4.39 8.61
CA LEU A 271 18.24 -4.43 7.71
C LEU A 271 18.73 -5.87 7.46
N ALA A 272 18.72 -6.72 8.48
CA ALA A 272 18.99 -8.14 8.33
C ALA A 272 17.98 -8.82 7.39
N GLU A 273 16.69 -8.47 7.52
CA GLU A 273 15.62 -9.02 6.69
C GLU A 273 15.66 -8.52 5.24
N VAL A 274 15.92 -7.23 5.01
CA VAL A 274 16.20 -6.67 3.67
C VAL A 274 17.36 -7.41 3.00
N THR A 275 18.45 -7.63 3.74
CA THR A 275 19.62 -8.39 3.24
C THR A 275 19.21 -9.82 2.86
N ARG A 276 18.57 -10.55 3.79
CA ARG A 276 18.14 -11.94 3.61
C ARG A 276 17.23 -12.13 2.40
N VAL A 277 16.22 -11.27 2.24
CA VAL A 277 15.22 -11.37 1.17
C VAL A 277 15.80 -10.89 -0.17
N TYR A 278 16.66 -9.87 -0.18
CA TYR A 278 17.36 -9.45 -1.40
C TYR A 278 18.32 -10.53 -1.91
N GLU A 279 19.18 -11.09 -1.04
CA GLU A 279 20.12 -12.15 -1.42
C GLU A 279 19.39 -13.39 -1.97
N ALA A 280 18.33 -13.83 -1.30
CA ALA A 280 17.49 -14.93 -1.78
C ALA A 280 16.90 -14.65 -3.18
N LYS A 281 16.42 -13.42 -3.43
CA LYS A 281 15.84 -13.04 -4.73
C LYS A 281 16.91 -12.93 -5.84
N VAL A 282 18.13 -12.52 -5.51
CA VAL A 282 19.27 -12.52 -6.46
C VAL A 282 19.66 -13.95 -6.82
N GLN A 283 19.75 -14.87 -5.86
CA GLN A 283 20.08 -16.27 -6.13
C GLN A 283 19.01 -16.97 -7.00
N GLU A 284 17.72 -16.72 -6.72
CA GLU A 284 16.60 -17.18 -7.54
C GLU A 284 16.74 -16.71 -9.01
N LEU A 285 17.03 -15.42 -9.21
CA LEU A 285 17.19 -14.85 -10.56
C LEU A 285 18.46 -15.35 -11.27
N ALA A 286 19.55 -15.61 -10.53
CA ALA A 286 20.79 -16.14 -11.08
C ALA A 286 20.61 -17.57 -11.62
N GLY A 287 20.01 -18.47 -10.84
CA GLY A 287 19.74 -19.84 -11.28
C GLY A 287 18.90 -19.89 -12.56
N ARG A 288 17.85 -19.07 -12.61
CA ARG A 288 16.95 -18.94 -13.78
C ARG A 288 17.61 -18.31 -15.01
N LEU A 289 18.65 -17.50 -14.84
CA LEU A 289 19.48 -17.00 -15.94
C LEU A 289 20.39 -18.10 -16.51
N ASP A 290 20.94 -18.95 -15.64
CA ASP A 290 21.79 -20.06 -16.07
C ASP A 290 20.99 -21.23 -16.67
N GLU A 291 19.76 -21.48 -16.21
CA GLU A 291 18.77 -22.34 -16.89
C GLU A 291 18.48 -21.83 -18.32
N ALA A 292 18.20 -20.53 -18.47
CA ALA A 292 17.94 -19.92 -19.78
C ALA A 292 19.17 -19.98 -20.70
N ARG A 293 20.38 -19.77 -20.18
CA ARG A 293 21.64 -19.94 -20.90
C ARG A 293 21.86 -21.39 -21.33
N ALA A 294 21.66 -22.35 -20.43
CA ALA A 294 21.80 -23.78 -20.73
C ALA A 294 20.80 -24.23 -21.81
N PHE A 295 19.57 -23.72 -21.77
CA PHE A 295 18.56 -23.97 -22.80
C PHE A 295 18.97 -23.38 -24.16
N ILE A 296 19.45 -22.13 -24.19
CA ILE A 296 19.97 -21.50 -25.42
C ILE A 296 21.17 -22.27 -25.97
N GLN A 297 22.10 -22.70 -25.11
CA GLN A 297 23.27 -23.48 -25.51
C GLN A 297 22.86 -24.85 -26.08
N LEU A 298 21.88 -25.53 -25.46
CA LEU A 298 21.30 -26.78 -25.95
C LEU A 298 20.55 -26.65 -27.28
N LEU A 299 20.08 -25.45 -27.63
CA LEU A 299 19.56 -25.14 -28.98
C LEU A 299 20.69 -24.89 -29.99
N ILE A 300 21.81 -24.30 -29.58
CA ILE A 300 23.00 -24.05 -30.41
C ILE A 300 23.74 -25.36 -30.74
N ASP A 301 23.90 -26.25 -29.76
CA ASP A 301 24.72 -27.46 -29.86
C ASP A 301 24.04 -28.64 -30.58
N ARG A 302 22.86 -28.44 -31.19
CA ARG A 302 22.22 -29.48 -32.01
C ARG A 302 23.00 -29.70 -33.31
N PRO A 303 23.55 -30.90 -33.56
CA PRO A 303 24.35 -31.15 -34.75
C PRO A 303 23.48 -31.16 -36.02
N ASN A 304 23.89 -30.39 -37.02
CA ASN A 304 23.29 -30.41 -38.36
C ASN A 304 23.93 -31.51 -39.23
N SER A 305 23.19 -32.00 -40.24
CA SER A 305 23.51 -33.12 -41.17
C SER A 305 23.41 -34.53 -40.55
N VAL A 306 23.17 -35.62 -41.29
CA VAL A 306 22.98 -35.89 -42.74
C VAL A 306 21.68 -36.74 -42.93
N HIS A 307 21.28 -37.44 -44.01
CA HIS A 307 21.80 -37.87 -45.33
C HIS A 307 20.62 -38.10 -46.31
N ILE A 308 20.88 -38.50 -47.57
CA ILE A 308 19.87 -39.00 -48.54
C ILE A 308 20.40 -40.28 -49.19
N ASN A 309 19.54 -41.28 -49.42
CA ASN A 309 19.84 -42.50 -50.19
C ASN A 309 18.96 -42.60 -51.46
N ASN A 310 19.53 -43.12 -52.54
CA ASN A 310 18.93 -43.39 -53.87
C ASN A 310 18.31 -42.20 -54.64
N PRO A 311 19.08 -41.52 -55.51
CA PRO A 311 18.56 -40.64 -56.55
C PRO A 311 18.28 -41.40 -57.87
N THR A 312 17.16 -41.11 -58.52
CA THR A 312 16.87 -41.54 -59.91
C THR A 312 16.20 -40.41 -60.71
N GLY A 313 17.00 -39.53 -61.33
CA GLY A 313 16.50 -38.45 -62.19
C GLY A 313 17.64 -37.67 -62.86
N PRO A 314 17.50 -37.22 -64.13
CA PRO A 314 18.62 -36.74 -64.96
C PRO A 314 19.01 -35.26 -64.74
N LEU A 315 18.75 -34.69 -63.56
CA LEU A 315 18.99 -33.27 -63.24
C LEU A 315 19.88 -33.08 -62.00
N ALA A 316 21.03 -33.73 -62.00
CA ALA A 316 22.12 -33.40 -61.09
C ALA A 316 22.88 -32.16 -61.61
N ILE A 317 22.39 -30.96 -61.31
CA ILE A 317 23.10 -29.70 -61.52
C ILE A 317 23.13 -28.94 -60.19
N ALA A 318 24.30 -28.43 -59.81
CA ALA A 318 24.51 -27.79 -58.51
C ALA A 318 23.75 -26.45 -58.40
N GLY A 319 22.86 -26.36 -57.41
CA GLY A 319 22.16 -25.13 -57.04
C GLY A 319 21.57 -25.28 -55.64
N SER A 320 21.92 -24.37 -54.73
CA SER A 320 21.49 -24.39 -53.33
C SER A 320 19.97 -24.24 -53.21
N THR A 321 19.28 -25.36 -53.06
CA THR A 321 17.82 -25.41 -52.99
C THR A 321 17.37 -25.06 -51.57
N ILE A 322 16.64 -23.97 -51.40
CA ILE A 322 16.14 -23.55 -50.08
C ILE A 322 15.03 -24.51 -49.65
N ASN A 323 15.24 -25.23 -48.54
CA ASN A 323 14.23 -26.13 -48.01
C ASN A 323 13.11 -25.33 -47.33
N ILE A 324 12.04 -25.07 -48.09
CA ILE A 324 10.86 -24.33 -47.64
C ILE A 324 10.20 -25.04 -46.45
N ASP A 325 10.13 -26.36 -46.44
CA ASP A 325 9.41 -27.13 -45.42
C ASP A 325 10.09 -27.05 -44.05
N GLN A 326 11.43 -27.06 -43.98
CA GLN A 326 12.17 -26.83 -42.73
C GLN A 326 11.99 -25.41 -42.18
N HIS A 327 11.84 -24.42 -43.05
CA HIS A 327 11.49 -23.06 -42.62
C HIS A 327 10.02 -22.97 -42.15
N VAL A 328 9.09 -23.66 -42.81
CA VAL A 328 7.69 -23.78 -42.35
C VAL A 328 7.64 -24.46 -40.98
N GLU A 329 8.39 -25.54 -40.76
CA GLU A 329 8.46 -26.25 -39.48
C GLU A 329 9.03 -25.36 -38.36
N TYR A 330 10.17 -24.69 -38.59
CA TYR A 330 10.77 -23.78 -37.62
C TYR A 330 9.82 -22.63 -37.22
N ILE A 331 9.18 -22.00 -38.21
CA ILE A 331 8.24 -20.88 -37.97
C ILE A 331 6.94 -21.39 -37.35
N THR A 332 6.52 -22.63 -37.64
CA THR A 332 5.37 -23.30 -37.00
C THR A 332 5.66 -23.60 -35.53
N ASN A 333 6.84 -24.13 -35.21
CA ASN A 333 7.26 -24.36 -33.82
C ASN A 333 7.33 -23.04 -33.03
N LEU A 334 7.80 -21.95 -33.65
CA LEU A 334 7.77 -20.61 -33.06
C LEU A 334 6.33 -20.10 -32.83
N ARG A 335 5.44 -20.29 -33.82
CA ARG A 335 4.01 -19.96 -33.72
C ARG A 335 3.36 -20.67 -32.55
N ASP A 336 3.60 -21.97 -32.43
CA ASP A 336 2.90 -22.83 -31.48
C ASP A 336 3.43 -22.65 -30.05
N ALA A 337 4.73 -22.37 -29.88
CA ALA A 337 5.30 -21.91 -28.62
C ALA A 337 4.69 -20.57 -28.16
N ILE A 338 4.50 -19.60 -29.06
CA ILE A 338 3.87 -18.30 -28.74
C ILE A 338 2.36 -18.45 -28.50
N ALA A 339 1.69 -19.37 -29.18
CA ALA A 339 0.28 -19.69 -28.95
C ALA A 339 0.05 -20.29 -27.55
N ALA A 340 0.99 -21.14 -27.08
CA ALA A 340 0.95 -21.81 -25.78
C ALA A 340 1.24 -20.90 -24.57
N LEU A 341 1.68 -19.65 -24.77
CA LEU A 341 1.83 -18.68 -23.68
C LEU A 341 0.45 -18.34 -23.05
N PRO A 342 0.34 -18.23 -21.70
CA PRO A 342 -0.88 -17.76 -21.03
C PRO A 342 -1.39 -16.42 -21.57
N GLU A 343 -2.70 -16.16 -21.44
CA GLU A 343 -3.31 -14.88 -21.86
C GLU A 343 -3.66 -13.96 -20.67
N ASP A 344 -3.49 -14.49 -19.48
CA ASP A 344 -4.12 -14.08 -18.24
C ASP A 344 -3.15 -13.29 -17.35
N SER A 345 -2.46 -12.31 -17.95
CA SER A 345 -1.64 -11.34 -17.21
C SER A 345 -1.45 -10.01 -17.96
N GLN A 346 -1.66 -8.88 -17.27
CA GLN A 346 -1.86 -7.56 -17.88
C GLN A 346 -0.68 -6.94 -18.67
N THR A 347 0.56 -7.46 -18.57
CA THR A 347 1.72 -6.93 -19.30
C THR A 347 2.18 -7.79 -20.49
N PHE A 348 1.52 -8.93 -20.78
CA PHE A 348 1.51 -9.50 -22.14
C PHE A 348 0.13 -9.29 -22.76
N ALA A 349 -0.12 -8.06 -23.20
CA ALA A 349 -1.42 -7.67 -23.73
C ALA A 349 -1.88 -8.62 -24.85
N LYS A 350 -3.15 -9.06 -24.79
CA LYS A 350 -3.79 -9.95 -25.79
C LYS A 350 -3.66 -9.43 -27.24
N VAL A 351 -3.51 -8.11 -27.40
CA VAL A 351 -3.15 -7.45 -28.66
C VAL A 351 -1.77 -7.86 -29.17
N ALA A 352 -0.73 -7.84 -28.33
CA ALA A 352 0.63 -8.24 -28.70
C ALA A 352 0.72 -9.71 -29.11
N LYS A 353 0.09 -10.63 -28.35
CA LYS A 353 -0.01 -12.06 -28.73
C LYS A 353 -0.68 -12.23 -30.10
N LYS A 354 -1.78 -11.51 -30.34
CA LYS A 354 -2.51 -11.54 -31.62
C LYS A 354 -1.69 -10.95 -32.79
N THR A 355 -0.98 -9.84 -32.58
CA THR A 355 -0.10 -9.23 -33.59
C THR A 355 1.06 -10.15 -33.92
N ALA A 356 1.70 -10.75 -32.92
CA ALA A 356 2.80 -11.70 -33.11
C ALA A 356 2.37 -12.91 -33.95
N LEU A 357 1.25 -13.56 -33.57
CA LEU A 357 0.69 -14.70 -34.33
C LEU A 357 0.21 -14.28 -35.73
N GLY A 358 -0.23 -13.04 -35.92
CA GLY A 358 -0.54 -12.47 -37.24
C GLY A 358 0.69 -12.36 -38.14
N ILE A 359 1.75 -11.71 -37.66
CA ILE A 359 3.02 -11.54 -38.41
C ILE A 359 3.65 -12.91 -38.73
N ILE A 360 3.65 -13.84 -37.77
CA ILE A 360 4.13 -15.21 -37.98
C ILE A 360 3.25 -15.95 -39.00
N GLY A 361 1.93 -15.77 -38.95
CA GLY A 361 0.98 -16.33 -39.91
C GLY A 361 1.15 -15.79 -41.34
N ASP A 362 1.51 -14.52 -41.49
CA ASP A 362 1.82 -13.93 -42.80
C ASP A 362 3.22 -14.31 -43.30
N ALA A 363 4.21 -14.44 -42.41
CA ALA A 363 5.52 -14.99 -42.73
C ALA A 363 5.41 -16.45 -43.24
N LEU A 364 4.57 -17.29 -42.62
CA LEU A 364 4.25 -18.63 -43.12
C LEU A 364 3.63 -18.61 -44.53
N LYS A 365 2.69 -17.69 -44.80
CA LYS A 365 2.09 -17.52 -46.15
C LYS A 365 3.11 -17.05 -47.18
N ASP A 366 4.07 -16.21 -46.79
CA ASP A 366 5.13 -15.73 -47.68
C ASP A 366 6.20 -16.81 -47.93
N VAL A 367 6.57 -17.62 -46.93
CA VAL A 367 7.40 -18.82 -47.11
C VAL A 367 6.73 -19.83 -48.05
N ALA A 368 5.45 -20.12 -47.86
CA ALA A 368 4.67 -21.01 -48.73
C ALA A 368 4.54 -20.50 -50.19
N LYS A 369 4.80 -19.22 -50.44
CA LYS A 369 4.89 -18.60 -51.78
C LYS A 369 6.34 -18.47 -52.29
N GLY A 370 7.31 -19.07 -51.61
CA GLY A 370 8.74 -18.96 -51.93
C GLY A 370 9.38 -17.60 -51.61
N GLN A 371 8.66 -16.67 -50.97
CA GLN A 371 9.13 -15.32 -50.64
C GLN A 371 9.99 -15.30 -49.36
N VAL A 372 10.89 -16.29 -49.19
CA VAL A 372 11.61 -16.58 -47.93
C VAL A 372 12.36 -15.37 -47.37
N LYS A 373 12.98 -14.54 -48.23
CA LYS A 373 13.68 -13.31 -47.78
C LYS A 373 12.73 -12.28 -47.13
N LYS A 374 11.47 -12.21 -47.57
CA LYS A 374 10.44 -11.30 -47.03
C LYS A 374 9.93 -11.78 -45.68
N ALA A 375 9.67 -13.09 -45.56
CA ALA A 375 9.36 -13.73 -44.29
C ALA A 375 10.48 -13.60 -43.26
N ALA A 376 11.74 -13.76 -43.68
CA ALA A 376 12.90 -13.55 -42.81
C ALA A 376 13.01 -12.10 -42.32
N MET A 377 12.69 -11.10 -43.16
CA MET A 377 12.65 -9.69 -42.72
C MET A 377 11.50 -9.45 -41.73
N GLN A 378 10.29 -9.96 -41.99
CA GLN A 378 9.15 -9.88 -41.06
C GLN A 378 9.49 -10.52 -39.69
N ILE A 379 10.20 -11.65 -39.66
CA ILE A 379 10.63 -12.30 -38.42
C ILE A 379 11.76 -11.53 -37.72
N CYS A 380 12.66 -10.88 -38.47
CA CYS A 380 13.67 -9.99 -37.89
C CYS A 380 13.09 -8.65 -37.39
N GLU A 381 12.00 -8.16 -37.96
CA GLU A 381 11.25 -7.00 -37.45
C GLU A 381 10.43 -7.39 -36.22
N LEU A 382 9.78 -8.55 -36.25
CA LEU A 382 9.19 -9.19 -35.07
C LEU A 382 10.22 -9.35 -33.94
N GLY A 383 11.45 -9.76 -34.24
CA GLY A 383 12.55 -9.85 -33.27
C GLY A 383 13.09 -8.49 -32.76
N LYS A 384 12.72 -7.37 -33.39
CA LYS A 384 13.04 -6.01 -32.92
C LYS A 384 11.91 -5.40 -32.09
N GLU A 385 10.66 -5.52 -32.53
CA GLU A 385 9.50 -5.07 -31.75
C GLU A 385 9.27 -5.97 -30.53
N LEU A 386 9.31 -7.28 -30.73
CA LEU A 386 9.29 -8.26 -29.66
C LEU A 386 10.66 -8.55 -29.06
N GLY A 387 11.74 -7.85 -29.42
CA GLY A 387 13.01 -7.97 -28.69
C GLY A 387 12.83 -7.51 -27.24
N PRO A 388 12.44 -6.24 -27.01
CA PRO A 388 12.05 -5.73 -25.70
C PRO A 388 10.85 -6.46 -25.11
N VAL A 389 9.85 -6.85 -25.92
CA VAL A 389 8.65 -7.54 -25.38
C VAL A 389 8.96 -8.97 -24.96
N ILE A 390 9.79 -9.75 -25.66
CA ILE A 390 10.17 -11.12 -25.24
C ILE A 390 11.15 -11.07 -24.08
N VAL A 391 12.05 -10.09 -23.99
CA VAL A 391 12.83 -9.89 -22.75
C VAL A 391 11.89 -9.55 -21.59
N ASN A 392 10.99 -8.59 -21.78
CA ASN A 392 10.02 -8.21 -20.76
C ASN A 392 8.94 -9.28 -20.51
N THR A 393 8.71 -10.25 -21.40
CA THR A 393 7.69 -11.32 -21.26
C THR A 393 8.32 -12.63 -20.79
N ALA A 394 9.58 -12.91 -21.11
CA ALA A 394 10.35 -13.93 -20.40
C ALA A 394 10.53 -13.51 -18.93
N ALA A 395 10.75 -12.21 -18.66
CA ALA A 395 10.67 -11.66 -17.32
C ALA A 395 9.24 -11.71 -16.77
N TYR A 396 8.26 -11.11 -17.45
CA TYR A 396 6.90 -10.92 -16.90
C TYR A 396 6.08 -12.20 -16.83
N THR A 397 6.07 -13.07 -17.84
CA THR A 397 5.42 -14.38 -17.75
C THR A 397 6.13 -15.27 -16.73
N PHE A 398 7.46 -15.20 -16.56
CA PHE A 398 8.08 -15.88 -15.41
C PHE A 398 7.57 -15.30 -14.09
N PHE A 399 7.55 -13.97 -13.94
CA PHE A 399 6.97 -13.31 -12.76
C PHE A 399 5.54 -13.79 -12.55
N THR A 400 4.58 -13.52 -13.44
CA THR A 400 3.16 -13.74 -13.15
C THR A 400 2.64 -15.17 -13.29
N THR A 401 3.40 -16.09 -13.90
CA THR A 401 3.07 -17.54 -13.84
C THR A 401 3.56 -18.18 -12.54
N HIS A 402 4.51 -17.57 -11.81
CA HIS A 402 5.03 -18.11 -10.53
C HIS A 402 4.73 -17.19 -9.32
N LEU A 403 4.37 -15.93 -9.58
CA LEU A 403 4.04 -14.85 -8.65
C LEU A 403 3.09 -13.87 -9.35
N GLY A 404 1.79 -14.16 -9.32
CA GLY A 404 0.82 -13.06 -9.36
C GLY A 404 1.01 -12.24 -8.07
N GLN A 405 1.39 -10.96 -8.10
CA GLN A 405 1.53 -10.01 -9.21
C GLN A 405 2.94 -9.44 -9.32
#